data_AF-A0A831X8D4-F1
#
_entry.id   AF-A0A831X8D4-F1
#
_cell.length_a   1.000
_cell.length_b   1.000
_cell.length_c   1.000
_cell.angle_alpha   90.00
_cell.angle_beta   90.00
_cell.angle_gamma   90.00
#
_symmetry.space_group_name_H-M   'P 1'
#
loop_
_entity.id
_entity.type
_entity.pdbx_description
1 polymer ?
#
loop_
_entity_poly.entity_id
_entity_poly.type
_entity_poly.pdbx_seq_one_letter_code
_entity_poly.pdbx_strand_id
1 'polypeptide(L)' 'MAEAIGEILVRQGKLTPERLQRAVQEQERSGRPLAELLVRLGFCSEADVRRATAESLGIPCVEPAALRPEMEAIALVAP' A
#
# COMPACT_ATOMS: atom_id res chain seq x y z
N MET A 1 9.17 8.00 -4.15
CA MET A 1 7.79 7.49 -3.95
C MET A 1 7.70 6.45 -2.83
N ALA A 2 8.70 5.59 -2.60
CA ALA A 2 8.63 4.55 -1.55
C ALA A 2 8.54 5.10 -0.12
N GLU A 3 9.19 6.23 0.19
CA GLU A 3 9.22 6.79 1.55
C GLU A 3 7.84 7.23 2.06
N ALA A 4 6.99 7.78 1.18
CA ALA A 4 5.69 8.32 1.58
C ALA A 4 4.78 7.26 2.21
N ILE A 5 4.72 6.05 1.65
CA ILE A 5 3.89 4.97 2.20
C ILE A 5 4.43 4.51 3.56
N GLY A 6 5.75 4.36 3.68
CA GLY A 6 6.40 3.96 4.92
C GLY A 6 6.15 4.97 6.05
N GLU A 7 6.32 6.25 5.77
CA GLU A 7 6.08 7.34 6.72
C GLU A 7 4.61 7.44 7.14
N ILE A 8 3.67 7.27 6.21
CA ILE A 8 2.23 7.22 6.53
C ILE A 8 1.94 6.07 7.50
N LEU A 9 2.47 4.87 7.23
CA LEU A 9 2.26 3.70 8.09
C LEU A 9 2.89 3.88 9.48
N VAL A 10 4.04 4.56 9.57
CA VAL A 10 4.66 4.90 10.86
C VAL A 10 3.82 5.92 11.62
N ARG A 11 3.37 6.99 10.97
CA ARG A 11 2.50 8.01 11.57
C ARG A 11 1.17 7.43 12.06
N GLN A 12 0.64 6.40 11.39
CA GLN A 12 -0.57 5.69 11.79
C GLN A 12 -0.33 4.62 12.88
N GLY A 13 0.92 4.41 13.33
CA GLY A 13 1.28 3.40 14.32
C GLY A 13 1.18 1.96 13.81
N LYS A 14 1.05 1.76 12.49
CA LYS A 14 0.97 0.45 11.84
C LYS A 14 2.34 -0.18 11.60
N LEU A 15 3.36 0.67 11.49
CA LEU A 15 4.74 0.30 11.26
C LEU A 15 5.62 1.04 12.27
N THR A 16 6.70 0.42 12.74
CA THR A 16 7.70 1.13 13.55
C THR A 16 8.85 1.64 12.67
N PRO A 17 9.55 2.71 13.05
CA PRO A 17 10.69 3.22 12.30
C PRO A 17 11.75 2.14 12.02
N GLU A 18 11.99 1.24 12.98
CA GLU A 18 12.99 0.17 12.87
C GLU A 18 12.56 -0.88 11.83
N ARG A 19 11.26 -1.23 11.80
CA ARG A 19 10.71 -2.15 10.80
C ARG A 19 10.71 -1.53 9.41
N LEU A 20 10.45 -0.22 9.32
CA LEU A 20 10.56 0.52 8.07
C LEU A 20 11.99 0.49 7.53
N GLN A 21 12.98 0.80 8.37
CA GLN A 21 14.39 0.75 7.97
C GLN A 21 14.80 -0.65 7.47
N ARG A 22 14.36 -1.71 8.16
CA ARG A 22 14.62 -3.08 7.71
C ARG A 22 13.99 -3.38 6.35
N ALA A 23 12.76 -2.93 6.11
CA ALA A 23 12.10 -3.12 4.83
C ALA A 23 12.79 -2.34 3.69
N VAL A 24 13.30 -1.14 3.96
CA VAL A 24 14.09 -0.34 3.01
C VAL A 24 15.42 -1.02 2.68
N GLN A 25 16.12 -1.56 3.67
CA GLN A 25 17.36 -2.33 3.42
C GLN A 25 17.10 -3.55 2.53
N GLU A 26 16.00 -4.27 2.76
CA GLU A 26 15.62 -5.39 1.89
C GLU A 26 15.16 -4.94 0.50
N GLN A 27 14.57 -3.76 0.37
CA GLN A 27 14.26 -3.15 -0.91
C GLN A 27 15.53 -2.90 -1.72
N GLU A 28 16.56 -2.30 -1.11
CA GLU A 28 17.85 -2.03 -1.77
C GLU A 28 18.53 -3.32 -2.23
N ARG A 29 18.43 -4.40 -1.43
CA ARG A 29 19.05 -5.70 -1.76
C ARG A 29 18.30 -6.47 -2.83
N SER A 30 16.97 -6.42 -2.81
CA SER A 30 16.11 -7.26 -3.69
C SER A 30 15.61 -6.53 -4.94
N GLY A 31 15.66 -5.20 -4.97
CA GLY A 31 15.06 -4.37 -6.01
C GLY A 31 13.52 -4.39 -6.01
N ARG A 32 12.88 -4.99 -5.01
CA ARG A 32 11.42 -5.12 -4.94
C ARG A 32 10.75 -3.85 -4.42
N PRO A 33 9.49 -3.60 -4.77
CA PRO A 33 8.73 -2.48 -4.20
C PRO A 33 8.62 -2.60 -2.67
N LEU A 34 8.84 -1.48 -1.97
CA LEU A 34 8.73 -1.42 -0.50
C LEU A 34 7.35 -1.91 -0.01
N ALA A 35 6.28 -1.51 -0.70
CA ALA A 35 4.91 -1.93 -0.41
C ALA A 35 4.75 -3.46 -0.39
N GLU A 36 5.33 -4.15 -1.36
CA GLU A 36 5.32 -5.61 -1.43
C GLU A 36 6.13 -6.24 -0.30
N LEU A 37 7.29 -5.67 0.02
CA LEU A 37 8.14 -6.15 1.11
C LEU A 37 7.49 -5.98 2.48
N LEU A 38 6.79 -4.88 2.72
CA LEU A 38 6.07 -4.65 3.98
C LEU A 38 5.01 -5.74 4.24
N VAL A 39 4.34 -6.22 3.19
CA VAL A 39 3.40 -7.34 3.28
C VAL A 39 4.13 -8.68 3.44
N ARG A 40 5.11 -8.95 2.58
CA ARG A 40 5.87 -10.22 2.60
C ARG A 40 6.62 -10.46 3.93
N LEU A 41 7.14 -9.40 4.54
CA LEU A 41 7.83 -9.45 5.83
C LEU A 41 6.87 -9.51 7.02
N GLY A 42 5.56 -9.44 6.78
CA GLY A 42 4.53 -9.48 7.82
C GLY A 42 4.50 -8.22 8.69
N PHE A 43 5.05 -7.10 8.21
CA PHE A 43 5.06 -5.84 8.96
C PHE A 43 3.72 -5.12 8.85
N CYS A 44 3.06 -5.24 7.69
CA CYS A 44 1.75 -4.65 7.42
C CYS A 44 0.85 -5.65 6.69
N SER A 45 -0.47 -5.51 6.80
CA SER A 45 -1.40 -6.22 5.93
C SER A 45 -1.49 -5.55 4.55
N GLU A 46 -1.96 -6.27 3.53
CA GLU A 46 -2.25 -5.64 2.23
C GLU A 46 -3.27 -4.50 2.36
N ALA A 47 -4.23 -4.62 3.28
CA ALA A 47 -5.22 -3.58 3.51
C ALA A 47 -4.58 -2.29 4.06
N ASP A 48 -3.64 -2.41 5.00
CA ASP A 48 -2.90 -1.27 5.53
C ASP A 48 -2.09 -0.60 4.41
N VAL A 49 -1.39 -1.39 3.60
CA VAL A 49 -0.58 -0.90 2.48
C VAL A 49 -1.43 -0.23 1.41
N ARG A 50 -2.56 -0.82 1.01
CA ARG A 50 -3.50 -0.20 0.05
C ARG A 50 -4.00 1.15 0.55
N ARG A 51 -4.41 1.24 1.82
CA ARG A 51 -4.89 2.50 2.42
C ARG A 51 -3.80 3.57 2.45
N ALA A 52 -2.60 3.21 2.91
CA ALA A 52 -1.47 4.14 2.94
C ALA A 52 -1.06 4.60 1.52
N THR A 53 -1.17 3.73 0.52
CA THR A 53 -0.90 4.07 -0.88
C THR A 53 -1.91 5.06 -1.43
N ALA A 54 -3.20 4.82 -1.19
CA ALA A 54 -4.26 5.74 -1.60
C ALA A 54 -4.09 7.13 -0.95
N GLU A 55 -3.77 7.16 0.35
CA GLU A 55 -3.48 8.40 1.07
C GLU A 55 -2.25 9.13 0.50
N SER A 56 -1.17 8.40 0.18
CA SER A 56 0.03 8.98 -0.45
C SER A 56 -0.24 9.61 -1.81
N LEU A 57 -1.28 9.15 -2.52
CA LEU A 57 -1.68 9.68 -3.83
C LEU A 57 -2.78 10.74 -3.72
N GLY A 58 -3.32 10.99 -2.53
CA GLY A 58 -4.48 11.87 -2.33
C GLY A 58 -5.77 11.33 -2.94
N ILE A 59 -5.86 10.02 -3.17
CA ILE A 59 -7.02 9.36 -3.80
C ILE A 59 -7.81 8.60 -2.72
N PRO A 60 -9.15 8.66 -2.71
CA PRO A 60 -9.94 7.87 -1.77
C PRO A 60 -9.74 6.37 -2.00
N CYS A 61 -9.47 5.64 -0.92
CA CYS A 61 -9.50 4.18 -0.92
C CYS A 61 -10.92 3.71 -0.65
N VAL A 62 -11.50 2.93 -1.57
CA VAL A 62 -12.85 2.41 -1.45
C VAL A 62 -12.85 0.89 -1.44
N GLU A 63 -13.73 0.29 -0.65
CA GLU A 63 -13.93 -1.15 -0.70
C GLU A 63 -14.82 -1.52 -1.89
N PRO A 64 -14.36 -2.39 -2.81
CA PRO A 64 -15.11 -2.71 -4.02
C PRO A 64 -16.51 -3.26 -3.74
N ALA A 65 -16.66 -4.03 -2.66
CA ALA A 65 -17.95 -4.61 -2.26
C ALA A 65 -18.98 -3.56 -1.82
N ALA A 66 -18.54 -2.38 -1.38
CA ALA A 66 -19.41 -1.30 -0.94
C ALA A 66 -19.88 -0.40 -2.09
N LEU A 67 -19.35 -0.58 -3.31
CA LEU A 67 -19.71 0.19 -4.48
C LEU A 67 -20.58 -0.62 -5.45
N ARG A 68 -21.52 0.08 -6.07
CA ARG A 68 -22.14 -0.37 -7.32
C ARG A 68 -21.53 0.42 -8.47
N PRO A 69 -20.51 -0.12 -9.17
CA PRO A 69 -19.99 0.52 -10.36
C PRO A 69 -21.06 0.53 -11.47
N GLU A 70 -20.98 1.55 -12.32
CA GLU A 70 -21.79 1.65 -13.53
C GLU A 70 -21.42 0.52 -14.50
N MET A 71 -22.43 -0.17 -15.05
CA MET A 71 -22.21 -1.36 -15.90
C MET A 71 -21.33 -1.05 -17.13
N GLU A 72 -21.50 0.14 -17.71
CA GLU A 72 -20.70 0.61 -18.86
C GLU A 72 -19.22 0.78 -18.50
N ALA A 73 -18.92 1.26 -17.29
CA ALA A 73 -17.55 1.40 -16.82
C ALA A 73 -16.86 0.03 -16.63
N ILE A 74 -17.60 -0.99 -16.17
CA ILE A 74 -17.09 -2.36 -16.04
C ILE A 74 -16.69 -2.92 -17.41
N ALA A 75 -17.49 -2.66 -18.45
CA ALA A 75 -17.23 -3.16 -19.80
C ALA A 75 -15.93 -2.61 -20.42
N LEU A 76 -15.46 -1.44 -19.97
CA LEU A 76 -14.24 -0.80 -20.48
C LEU A 76 -12.93 -1.38 -19.90
N VAL A 77 -13.01 -2.11 -18.79
CA VAL A 77 -11.85 -2.70 -18.09
C VAL A 77 -11.92 -4.23 -18.01
N ALA A 78 -12.98 -4.85 -18.54
CA ALA A 78 -13.09 -6.29 -18.67
C ALA A 78 -12.07 -6.82 -19.72
N PRO A 79 -11.45 -7.99 -19.47
CA PRO A 79 -10.44 -8.57 -20.38
C PRO A 79 -11.01 -9.06 -21.71
#